data_AF-A0A7J9X0S5-F1
#
_entry.id   AF-A0A7J9X0S5-F1
#
_cell.length_a   1.000
_cell.length_b   1.000
_cell.length_c   1.000
_cell.angle_alpha   90.00
_cell.angle_beta   90.00
_cell.angle_gamma   90.00
#
_symmetry.space_group_name_H-M   'P 1'
#
loop_
_entity.id
_entity.type
_entity.pdbx_description
1 polymer ?
#
loop_
_entity_poly.entity_id
_entity_poly.type
_entity_poly.pdbx_seq_one_letter_code
_entity_poly.pdbx_strand_id
1 'polypeptide(L)'
;MAPDGQIGFATVRFENLNQEPVPVEVVDELKALSEDAEEPGLSIEPGGSAVVWSEFEEPGGAESIGFLAAIIILLVTFGSILAMLLPIMMALFGIGIGLSLMFLFANFLNVPDFAP
;
A
#
# COMPACT_ATOMS: atom_id res chain seq x y z
N MET A 1 23.51 -18.28 -8.04
CA MET A 1 23.97 -18.06 -9.42
C MET A 1 23.33 -19.12 -10.29
N ALA A 2 22.74 -18.72 -11.41
CA ALA A 2 22.08 -19.65 -12.32
C ALA A 2 23.11 -20.55 -13.05
N PRO A 3 22.71 -21.76 -13.49
CA PRO A 3 23.63 -22.71 -14.13
C PRO A 3 24.26 -22.21 -15.44
N ASP A 4 23.60 -21.27 -16.11
CA ASP A 4 24.06 -20.58 -17.33
C ASP A 4 24.97 -19.37 -17.05
N GLY A 5 25.14 -19.00 -15.78
CA GLY A 5 25.96 -17.87 -15.34
C GLY A 5 25.40 -16.49 -15.68
N GLN A 6 24.19 -16.39 -16.22
CA GLN A 6 23.60 -15.11 -16.65
C GLN A 6 22.89 -14.38 -15.51
N ILE A 7 22.51 -15.10 -14.44
CA ILE A 7 21.77 -14.54 -13.31
C ILE A 7 22.56 -14.70 -12.01
N GLY A 8 22.88 -13.56 -11.39
CA GLY A 8 23.41 -13.43 -10.04
C GLY A 8 22.33 -12.98 -9.05
N PHE A 9 22.48 -13.32 -7.77
CA PHE A 9 21.61 -12.81 -6.70
C PHE A 9 22.48 -12.21 -5.60
N ALA A 10 22.08 -11.04 -5.11
CA ALA A 10 22.64 -10.41 -3.94
C ALA A 10 21.50 -10.14 -2.95
N THR A 11 21.75 -10.35 -1.66
CA THR A 11 20.73 -10.13 -0.61
C THR A 11 21.13 -8.93 0.23
N VAL A 12 20.27 -7.90 0.20
CA VAL A 12 20.38 -6.75 1.10
C VAL A 12 19.60 -7.06 2.37
N ARG A 13 20.22 -6.83 3.53
CA ARG A 13 19.58 -6.96 4.83
C ARG A 13 19.44 -5.58 5.45
N PHE A 14 18.22 -5.15 5.69
CA PHE A 14 17.92 -3.92 6.40
C PHE A 14 18.09 -4.14 7.91
N GLU A 15 18.80 -3.23 8.58
CA GLU A 15 19.02 -3.25 10.02
C GLU A 15 18.05 -2.29 10.74
N ASN A 16 17.87 -2.48 12.06
CA ASN A 16 17.10 -1.59 12.94
C ASN A 16 15.59 -1.44 12.63
N LEU A 17 14.96 -2.48 12.08
CA LEU A 17 13.54 -2.42 11.72
C LEU A 17 12.56 -2.47 12.90
N ASN A 18 12.94 -2.78 14.15
CA ASN A 18 12.01 -2.82 15.30
C ASN A 18 10.64 -3.51 15.08
N GLN A 19 10.55 -4.50 14.17
CA GLN A 19 9.31 -5.16 13.71
C GLN A 19 8.40 -4.30 12.79
N GLU A 20 8.85 -3.13 12.40
CA GLU A 20 8.23 -2.26 11.41
C GLU A 20 8.68 -2.65 9.98
N PRO A 21 7.84 -2.44 8.96
CA PRO A 21 8.23 -2.60 7.57
C PRO A 21 9.35 -1.61 7.19
N VAL A 22 10.11 -1.94 6.14
CA VAL A 22 11.10 -1.02 5.57
C VAL A 22 10.36 0.22 5.05
N PRO A 23 10.79 1.44 5.39
CA PRO A 23 10.17 2.66 4.87
C PRO A 23 10.23 2.70 3.34
N VAL A 24 9.16 3.19 2.70
CA VAL A 24 9.03 3.24 1.24
C VAL A 24 10.17 4.05 0.62
N GLU A 25 10.58 5.14 1.27
CA GLU A 25 11.65 6.03 0.80
C GLU A 25 12.99 5.32 0.68
N VAL A 26 13.28 4.39 1.58
CA VAL A 26 14.52 3.59 1.54
C VAL A 26 14.48 2.60 0.38
N VAL A 27 13.30 2.06 0.08
CA VAL A 27 13.10 1.15 -1.05
C VAL A 27 13.17 1.90 -2.37
N ASP A 28 12.64 3.12 -2.45
CA ASP A 28 12.74 3.98 -3.62
C ASP A 28 14.18 4.42 -3.88
N GLU A 29 14.93 4.75 -2.83
CA GLU A 29 16.37 5.04 -2.96
C GLU A 29 17.15 3.82 -3.46
N LEU A 30 16.79 2.61 -2.99
CA LEU A 30 17.38 1.36 -3.49
C LEU A 30 17.03 1.13 -4.97
N LYS A 31 15.78 1.37 -5.39
CA LYS A 31 15.37 1.25 -6.79
C LYS A 31 16.14 2.23 -7.67
N ALA A 32 16.24 3.50 -7.25
CA ALA A 32 17.00 4.52 -7.96
C ALA A 32 18.48 4.15 -8.09
N LEU A 33 19.10 3.63 -7.02
CA LEU A 33 20.49 3.16 -7.07
C LEU A 33 20.67 1.96 -8.00
N SER A 34 19.69 1.05 -8.06
CA SER A 34 19.68 -0.07 -8.99
C SER A 34 19.61 0.41 -10.44
N GLU A 35 18.73 1.36 -10.74
CA GLU A 35 18.61 1.99 -12.08
C GLU A 35 19.90 2.72 -12.47
N ASP A 36 20.50 3.50 -11.56
CA ASP A 36 21.76 4.22 -11.81
C ASP A 36 22.96 3.29 -12.06
N ALA A 37 22.90 2.06 -11.54
CA ALA A 37 23.95 1.05 -11.70
C ALA A 37 23.74 0.13 -12.92
N GLU A 38 22.64 0.27 -13.66
CA GLU A 38 22.41 -0.49 -14.89
C GLU A 38 23.37 -0.05 -16.01
N GLU A 39 23.95 -1.03 -16.70
CA GLU A 39 24.85 -0.81 -17.84
C GLU A 39 24.43 -1.69 -19.02
N PRO A 40 24.86 -1.41 -20.27
CA PRO A 40 24.53 -2.24 -21.42
C PRO A 40 24.92 -3.71 -21.21
N GLY A 41 23.93 -4.59 -21.06
CA GLY A 41 24.11 -6.02 -20.79
C GLY A 41 24.04 -6.43 -19.30
N LEU A 42 23.81 -5.47 -18.40
CA LEU A 42 23.57 -5.69 -16.97
C LEU A 42 22.26 -5.01 -16.57
N SER A 43 21.25 -5.81 -16.22
CA SER A 43 20.00 -5.31 -15.65
C SER A 43 19.87 -5.77 -14.20
N ILE A 44 19.35 -4.88 -13.35
CA ILE A 44 19.21 -5.11 -11.92
C ILE A 44 17.72 -5.02 -11.59
N GLU A 45 17.17 -6.12 -11.07
CA GLU A 45 15.75 -6.21 -10.70
C GLU A 45 15.63 -6.27 -9.16
N PRO A 46 15.28 -5.15 -8.49
CA PRO A 46 14.99 -5.16 -7.06
C PRO A 46 13.75 -6.01 -6.79
N GLY A 47 13.80 -6.86 -5.77
CA GLY A 47 12.66 -7.70 -5.39
C GLY A 47 12.67 -8.09 -3.92
N GLY A 48 11.77 -9.01 -3.57
CA GLY A 48 11.55 -9.43 -2.18
C GLY A 48 10.50 -8.59 -1.46
N SER A 49 10.20 -8.97 -0.21
CA SER A 49 9.05 -8.43 0.52
C SER A 49 9.11 -6.91 0.65
N ALA A 50 10.26 -6.32 0.97
CA ALA A 50 10.39 -4.86 1.09
C ALA A 50 9.97 -4.11 -0.19
N VAL A 51 10.30 -4.64 -1.37
CA VAL A 51 9.90 -4.07 -2.65
C VAL A 51 8.39 -4.22 -2.87
N VAL A 52 7.85 -5.41 -2.64
CA VAL A 52 6.40 -5.68 -2.77
C VAL A 52 5.59 -4.77 -1.84
N TRP A 53 6.00 -4.63 -0.58
CA TRP A 53 5.31 -3.77 0.40
C TRP A 53 5.45 -2.28 0.06
N SER A 54 6.54 -1.86 -0.59
CA SER A 54 6.67 -0.46 -1.07
C SER A 54 5.73 -0.12 -2.22
N GLU A 55 5.34 -1.11 -3.02
CA GLU A 55 4.39 -0.93 -4.13
C GLU A 55 2.94 -0.93 -3.67
N PHE A 56 2.66 -1.33 -2.42
CA PHE A 56 1.39 -1.02 -1.79
C PHE A 56 1.36 0.48 -1.50
N GLU A 57 0.89 1.23 -2.49
CA GLU A 57 0.74 2.67 -2.43
C GLU A 57 -0.08 3.03 -1.19
N GLU A 58 0.49 3.84 -0.30
CA GLU A 58 -0.27 4.41 0.80
C GLU A 58 -1.48 5.17 0.23
N PRO A 59 -2.65 5.13 0.91
CA PRO A 59 -3.82 5.90 0.51
C PRO A 59 -3.43 7.37 0.23
N GLY A 60 -3.32 7.72 -1.06
CA GLY A 60 -2.53 8.86 -1.54
C GLY A 60 -3.36 10.06 -2.00
N GLY A 61 -2.69 11.07 -2.56
CA GLY A 61 -3.30 12.35 -2.97
C GLY A 61 -4.53 12.24 -3.89
N ALA A 62 -4.66 11.16 -4.67
CA ALA A 62 -5.84 10.87 -5.49
C ALA A 62 -7.12 10.65 -4.67
N GLU A 63 -7.03 10.08 -3.46
CA GLU A 63 -8.19 9.92 -2.57
C GLU A 63 -8.71 11.27 -2.09
N SER A 64 -7.81 12.22 -1.79
CA SER A 64 -8.21 13.55 -1.33
C SER A 64 -9.04 14.30 -2.40
N ILE A 65 -8.65 14.14 -3.66
CA ILE A 65 -9.36 14.72 -4.81
C ILE A 65 -10.71 14.04 -5.01
N GLY A 66 -10.76 12.70 -4.94
CA GLY A 66 -12.00 11.94 -5.02
C GLY A 66 -12.97 12.27 -3.90
N PHE A 67 -12.49 12.41 -2.67
CA PHE A 67 -13.28 12.78 -1.50
C PHE A 67 -13.85 14.20 -1.63
N LEU A 68 -13.04 15.17 -2.06
CA LEU A 68 -13.51 16.52 -2.32
C LEU A 68 -14.58 16.55 -3.41
N ALA A 69 -14.36 15.81 -4.51
CA ALA A 69 -15.35 15.68 -5.58
C ALA A 69 -16.66 15.06 -5.07
N ALA A 70 -16.60 14.02 -4.23
CA ALA A 70 -17.78 13.42 -3.62
C ALA A 70 -18.57 14.43 -2.76
N ILE A 71 -17.90 15.24 -1.94
CA ILE A 71 -18.57 16.29 -1.16
C ILE A 71 -19.29 17.29 -2.07
N ILE A 72 -18.63 17.74 -3.14
CA ILE A 72 -19.22 18.70 -4.09
C ILE A 72 -20.45 18.09 -4.75
N ILE A 73 -20.35 16.84 -5.24
CA ILE A 73 -21.47 16.13 -5.86
C ILE A 73 -22.63 16.01 -4.88
N LEU A 74 -22.39 15.53 -3.66
CA LEU A 74 -23.44 15.36 -2.65
C LEU A 74 -24.12 16.69 -2.29
N LEU A 75 -23.33 17.76 -2.15
CA LEU A 75 -23.87 19.09 -1.86
C LEU A 75 -24.77 19.59 -3.00
N VAL A 76 -24.38 19.37 -4.25
CA VAL A 76 -25.19 19.75 -5.43
C VAL A 76 -26.44 18.86 -5.55
N THR A 77 -26.31 17.56 -5.31
CA THR A 77 -27.42 16.59 -5.40
C THR A 77 -28.49 16.85 -4.34
N PHE A 78 -28.09 17.09 -3.09
CA PHE A 78 -29.03 17.26 -1.98
C PHE A 78 -29.34 18.73 -1.64
N GLY A 79 -28.55 19.67 -2.16
CA GLY A 79 -28.75 21.11 -2.00
C GLY A 79 -28.53 21.64 -0.57
N SER A 80 -28.09 20.79 0.37
CA SER A 80 -27.93 21.15 1.78
C SER A 80 -26.83 20.33 2.46
N ILE A 81 -26.03 21.00 3.30
CA ILE A 81 -24.96 20.40 4.12
C ILE A 81 -25.52 19.34 5.07
N LEU A 82 -26.68 19.60 5.68
CA LEU A 82 -27.30 18.65 6.60
C LEU A 82 -27.80 17.40 5.87
N ALA A 83 -28.27 17.56 4.64
CA ALA A 83 -28.77 16.45 3.84
C ALA A 83 -27.64 15.56 3.30
N MET A 84 -26.48 16.13 2.93
CA MET A 84 -25.30 15.33 2.57
C MET A 84 -24.66 14.61 3.76
N LEU A 85 -24.86 15.09 4.99
CA LEU A 85 -24.30 14.44 6.18
C LEU A 85 -24.93 13.06 6.43
N LEU A 86 -26.20 12.89 6.09
CA LEU A 86 -26.92 11.63 6.26
C LEU A 86 -26.26 10.45 5.50
N PRO A 87 -26.01 10.53 4.17
CA PRO A 87 -25.31 9.48 3.45
C PRO A 87 -23.85 9.29 3.90
N ILE A 88 -23.15 10.36 4.31
CA ILE A 88 -21.79 10.24 4.86
C ILE A 88 -21.79 9.43 6.16
N MET A 89 -22.69 9.75 7.08
CA MET A 89 -22.85 9.00 8.34
C MET A 89 -23.19 7.53 8.06
N MET A 90 -24.08 7.27 7.11
CA MET A 90 -24.43 5.90 6.71
C MET A 90 -23.21 5.12 6.21
N ALA A 91 -22.36 5.74 5.39
CA ALA A 91 -21.13 5.13 4.91
C ALA A 91 -20.18 4.81 6.07
N LEU A 92 -19.97 5.76 7.00
CA LEU A 92 -19.11 5.57 8.17
C LEU A 92 -19.62 4.44 9.09
N PHE A 93 -20.92 4.37 9.34
CA PHE A 93 -21.52 3.27 10.10
C PHE A 93 -21.34 1.92 9.39
N GLY A 94 -21.53 1.88 8.07
CA GLY A 94 -21.30 0.68 7.26
C GLY A 94 -19.85 0.19 7.37
N ILE A 95 -18.88 1.09 7.24
CA ILE A 95 -17.45 0.78 7.41
C ILE A 95 -17.17 0.28 8.83
N GLY A 96 -17.65 1.00 9.86
CA GLY A 96 -17.42 0.64 11.25
C GLY A 96 -17.97 -0.73 11.62
N ILE A 97 -19.18 -1.06 11.14
CA ILE A 97 -19.77 -2.39 11.33
C ILE A 97 -18.96 -3.44 10.57
N GLY A 98 -18.62 -3.19 9.31
CA GLY A 98 -17.82 -4.11 8.50
C GLY A 98 -16.47 -4.44 9.13
N LEU A 99 -15.74 -3.42 9.59
CA LEU A 99 -14.47 -3.58 10.30
C LEU A 99 -14.64 -4.31 11.63
N SER A 100 -15.67 -3.97 12.41
CA SER A 100 -15.95 -4.65 13.69
C SER A 100 -16.20 -6.14 13.49
N LEU A 101 -16.97 -6.49 12.46
CA LEU A 101 -17.19 -7.89 12.07
C LEU A 101 -15.90 -8.54 11.60
N MET A 102 -15.09 -7.86 10.77
CA MET A 102 -13.79 -8.37 10.32
C MET A 102 -12.88 -8.70 11.51
N PHE A 103 -12.71 -7.77 12.46
CA PHE A 103 -11.90 -7.98 13.66
C PHE A 103 -12.44 -9.11 14.53
N LEU A 104 -13.77 -9.21 14.66
CA LEU A 104 -14.40 -10.30 15.38
C LEU A 104 -14.06 -11.65 14.71
N PHE A 105 -14.22 -11.76 13.39
CA PHE A 105 -13.88 -12.97 12.66
C PHE A 105 -12.38 -13.29 12.68
N ALA A 106 -11.49 -12.29 12.63
CA ALA A 106 -10.04 -12.48 12.70
C ALA A 106 -9.56 -13.15 14.01
N ASN A 107 -10.36 -13.07 15.08
CA ASN A 107 -10.07 -13.79 16.33
C ASN A 107 -10.44 -15.29 16.27
N PHE A 108 -11.39 -15.68 15.41
CA PHE A 108 -11.87 -17.06 15.30
C PHE A 108 -11.27 -17.80 14.10
N LEU A 109 -11.14 -17.10 12.98
CA LEU A 109 -10.44 -17.55 11.80
C LEU A 109 -9.03 -16.98 11.93
N ASN A 110 -8.07 -17.85 12.28
CA ASN A 110 -6.66 -17.51 12.18
C ASN A 110 -6.40 -17.22 10.70
N VAL A 111 -6.52 -15.96 10.29
CA VAL A 111 -6.14 -15.51 8.96
C VAL A 111 -4.64 -15.60 8.98
N PRO A 112 -4.05 -16.62 8.34
CA PRO A 112 -2.62 -16.71 8.30
C PRO A 112 -2.15 -15.48 7.54
N ASP A 113 -1.25 -14.71 8.14
CA ASP A 113 -0.48 -13.69 7.45
C ASP A 113 0.53 -14.40 6.54
N PHE A 114 0.00 -15.13 5.55
CA PHE A 114 0.74 -15.68 4.42
C PHE A 114 0.38 -14.81 3.21
N ALA A 115 0.65 -13.52 3.30
CA ALA A 115 0.97 -12.74 2.12
C ALA A 115 2.49 -12.85 1.94
N PRO A 116 3.00 -13.51 0.89
CA PRO A 116 4.41 -13.35 0.51
C PRO A 116 4.70 -11.90 0.12
#